data_AF-A0A0V8GFZ2-F1
#
_entry.id   AF-A0A0V8GFZ2-F1
#
_cell.length_a   1.000
_cell.length_b   1.000
_cell.length_c   1.000
_cell.angle_alpha   90.00
_cell.angle_beta   90.00
_cell.angle_gamma   90.00
#
_symmetry.space_group_name_H-M   'P 1'
#
loop_
_entity.id
_entity.type
_entity.pdbx_description
1 polymer ?
#
loop_
_entity_poly.entity_id
_entity_poly.type
_entity_poly.pdbx_seq_one_letter_code
_entity_poly.pdbx_strand_id
1 'polypeptide(L)'
;MIYLSFLRQLINYLQTSLIPNRPFLRLRLADVSLYFCGLAWISFWTTVIDSFFLQKNIPIVVWFILHFIFIAIAVLLYVLFMAYLTKGFVRLLLPRPWAYRQTFPYTVATNLWSFPLGMLLYQLDYPRFGIGILVIGHFVYTLVPLWIARSAKPRASRKPQ
;
A
#
# COMPACT_ATOMS: atom_id res chain seq x y z
N MET A 1 3.37 27.37 -7.88
CA MET A 1 2.70 26.95 -6.63
C MET A 1 2.10 25.55 -6.69
N ILE A 2 1.41 25.15 -7.78
CA ILE A 2 0.72 23.85 -7.89
C ILE A 2 1.67 22.63 -7.78
N TYR A 3 2.83 22.67 -8.44
CA TYR A 3 3.81 21.57 -8.35
C TYR A 3 4.39 21.39 -6.94
N LEU A 4 4.62 22.49 -6.22
CA LEU A 4 5.10 22.48 -4.84
C LEU A 4 4.04 21.92 -3.88
N SER A 5 2.76 22.26 -4.08
CA SER A 5 1.69 21.72 -3.25
C SER A 5 1.50 20.21 -3.49
N PHE A 6 1.56 19.77 -4.75
CA PHE A 6 1.48 18.34 -5.06
C PHE A 6 2.66 17.56 -4.48
N LEU A 7 3.89 18.05 -4.66
CA LEU A 7 5.08 17.41 -4.09
C LEU A 7 4.98 17.28 -2.56
N ARG A 8 4.50 18.32 -1.88
CA ARG A 8 4.26 18.27 -0.43
C ARG A 8 3.19 17.22 -0.07
N GLN A 9 2.11 17.13 -0.83
CA GLN A 9 1.07 16.11 -0.62
C GLN A 9 1.62 14.70 -0.83
N LEU A 10 2.44 14.50 -1.85
CA LEU A 10 3.11 13.22 -2.12
C LEU A 10 4.06 12.85 -0.98
N ILE A 11 4.92 13.77 -0.53
CA ILE A 11 5.81 13.53 0.61
C ILE A 11 5.01 13.16 1.86
N ASN A 12 3.94 13.91 2.16
CA ASN A 12 3.07 13.60 3.30
C ASN A 12 2.39 12.23 3.16
N TYR A 13 1.97 11.86 1.95
CA TYR A 13 1.39 10.55 1.64
C TYR A 13 2.41 9.43 1.92
N LEU A 14 3.64 9.57 1.41
CA LEU A 14 4.73 8.62 1.66
C LEU A 14 5.05 8.54 3.16
N GLN A 15 5.24 9.66 3.84
CA GLN A 15 5.55 9.69 5.28
C GLN A 15 4.43 9.07 6.13
N THR A 16 3.17 9.41 5.84
CA THR A 16 2.03 8.85 6.57
C THR A 16 1.90 7.35 6.34
N SER A 17 2.30 6.86 5.16
CA SER A 17 2.26 5.44 4.83
C SER A 17 3.36 4.59 5.48
N LEU A 18 4.39 5.20 6.09
CA LEU A 18 5.49 4.45 6.71
C LEU A 18 5.06 3.72 7.98
N ILE A 19 4.18 4.32 8.78
CA ILE A 19 3.82 3.80 10.11
C ILE A 19 2.31 3.51 10.16
N PRO A 20 1.89 2.27 10.44
CA PRO A 20 0.47 1.90 10.50
C PRO A 20 -0.17 2.35 11.83
N ASN A 21 -0.31 3.67 12.00
CA ASN A 21 -0.91 4.30 13.16
C ASN A 21 -2.30 4.90 12.83
N ARG A 22 -2.91 5.65 13.75
CA ARG A 22 -4.24 6.25 13.52
C ARG A 22 -4.28 7.23 12.33
N PRO A 23 -3.29 8.15 12.13
CA PRO A 23 -3.18 8.96 10.92
C PRO A 23 -3.23 8.17 9.60
N PHE A 24 -2.68 6.96 9.57
CA PHE A 24 -2.68 6.09 8.38
C PHE A 24 -4.09 5.89 7.78
N LEU A 25 -5.13 5.86 8.62
CA LEU A 25 -6.53 5.76 8.18
C LEU A 25 -6.99 6.88 7.24
N ARG A 26 -6.29 8.03 7.23
CA ARG A 26 -6.59 9.15 6.33
C ARG A 26 -6.21 8.85 4.89
N LEU A 27 -5.29 7.89 4.65
CA LEU A 27 -4.85 7.50 3.30
C LEU A 27 -5.99 6.89 2.48
N ARG A 28 -7.08 6.45 3.11
CA ARG A 28 -8.32 6.04 2.41
C ARG A 28 -9.00 7.19 1.64
N LEU A 29 -8.64 8.44 1.97
CA LEU A 29 -9.16 9.65 1.34
C LEU A 29 -8.12 10.27 0.40
N ALA A 30 -7.02 9.56 0.10
CA ALA A 30 -6.02 10.05 -0.85
C ALA A 30 -6.66 10.29 -2.22
N ASP A 31 -6.29 11.41 -2.83
CA ASP A 31 -6.72 11.77 -4.18
C ASP A 31 -6.25 10.75 -5.21
N VAL A 32 -6.94 10.73 -6.35
CA VAL A 32 -6.65 9.83 -7.47
C VAL A 32 -5.17 9.84 -7.84
N SER A 33 -4.61 11.04 -8.05
CA SER A 33 -3.20 11.21 -8.40
C SER A 33 -2.24 10.60 -7.36
N LEU A 34 -2.56 10.66 -6.06
CA LEU A 34 -1.68 10.19 -5.00
C LEU A 34 -1.61 8.66 -4.94
N TYR A 35 -2.74 7.96 -5.02
CA TYR A 35 -2.70 6.50 -5.01
C TYR A 35 -2.21 5.91 -6.33
N PHE A 36 -2.40 6.58 -7.47
CA PHE A 36 -1.73 6.20 -8.71
C PHE A 36 -0.20 6.41 -8.63
N CYS A 37 0.26 7.50 -8.00
CA CYS A 37 1.67 7.65 -7.65
C CYS A 37 2.15 6.53 -6.73
N GLY A 38 1.32 6.05 -5.81
CA GLY A 38 1.64 4.90 -4.96
C GLY A 38 1.82 3.60 -5.75
N LEU A 39 0.95 3.32 -6.71
CA LEU A 39 1.11 2.17 -7.61
C LEU A 39 2.38 2.29 -8.47
N ALA A 40 2.62 3.48 -9.02
CA ALA A 40 3.84 3.76 -9.78
C ALA A 40 5.09 3.61 -8.91
N TRP A 41 5.04 4.04 -7.64
CA TRP A 41 6.13 3.89 -6.67
C TRP A 41 6.46 2.42 -6.41
N ILE A 42 5.45 1.59 -6.10
CA ILE A 42 5.63 0.15 -5.89
C ILE A 42 6.25 -0.49 -7.13
N SER A 43 5.70 -0.17 -8.31
CA SER A 43 6.13 -0.75 -9.58
C SER A 43 7.55 -0.32 -9.94
N PHE A 44 7.88 0.94 -9.70
CA PHE A 44 9.21 1.51 -9.94
C PHE A 44 10.25 0.80 -9.07
N TRP A 45 10.04 0.74 -7.76
CA TRP A 45 11.01 0.09 -6.87
C TRP A 45 11.15 -1.40 -7.14
N THR A 46 10.06 -2.10 -7.45
CA THR A 46 10.12 -3.51 -7.84
C THR A 46 10.94 -3.70 -9.12
N THR A 47 10.72 -2.84 -10.13
CA THR A 47 11.49 -2.87 -11.38
C THR A 47 12.96 -2.55 -11.14
N VAL A 48 13.26 -1.55 -10.30
CA VAL A 48 14.63 -1.20 -9.91
C VAL A 48 15.31 -2.37 -9.24
N ILE A 49 14.64 -3.03 -8.28
CA ILE A 49 15.16 -4.22 -7.61
C ILE A 49 15.46 -5.30 -8.66
N ASP A 50 14.48 -5.70 -9.46
CA ASP A 50 14.65 -6.73 -10.50
C ASP A 50 15.77 -6.39 -11.50
N SER A 51 16.00 -5.10 -11.75
CA SER A 51 17.09 -4.60 -12.60
C SER A 51 18.47 -4.95 -12.08
N PHE A 52 18.65 -5.25 -10.80
CA PHE A 52 19.96 -5.66 -10.27
C PHE A 52 20.17 -7.17 -10.32
N PHE A 53 19.10 -7.97 -10.29
CA PHE A 53 19.21 -9.43 -10.14
C PHE A 53 18.93 -10.22 -11.42
N LEU A 54 18.04 -9.72 -12.29
CA LEU A 54 17.67 -10.44 -13.50
C LEU A 54 18.69 -10.22 -14.63
N GLN A 55 19.04 -11.30 -15.32
CA GLN A 55 19.80 -11.23 -16.56
C GLN A 55 18.99 -10.55 -17.66
N LYS A 56 19.65 -9.72 -18.46
CA LYS A 56 19.02 -8.87 -19.47
C LYS A 56 19.61 -9.18 -20.82
N ASN A 57 18.74 -9.54 -21.76
CA ASN A 57 19.14 -9.88 -23.14
C ASN A 57 18.93 -8.71 -24.12
N ILE A 58 18.41 -7.58 -23.64
CA ILE A 58 18.10 -6.38 -24.42
C ILE A 58 18.64 -5.12 -23.72
N PRO A 59 18.75 -3.97 -24.40
CA PRO A 59 19.24 -2.72 -23.80
C PRO A 59 18.46 -2.33 -22.54
N ILE A 60 19.19 -1.86 -21.52
CA ILE A 60 18.66 -1.61 -20.17
C ILE A 60 17.43 -0.70 -20.15
N VAL A 61 17.42 0.36 -20.97
CA VAL A 61 16.29 1.32 -21.02
C VAL A 61 15.02 0.64 -21.54
N VAL A 62 15.14 -0.13 -22.62
CA VAL A 62 14.00 -0.85 -23.22
C VAL A 62 13.50 -1.93 -22.27
N TRP A 63 14.42 -2.70 -21.68
CA TRP A 63 14.10 -3.70 -20.66
C TRP A 63 13.34 -3.08 -19.50
N PHE A 64 13.84 -1.97 -18.95
CA PHE A 64 13.25 -1.31 -17.79
C PHE A 64 11.83 -0.82 -18.08
N ILE A 65 11.59 -0.18 -19.23
CA ILE A 65 10.26 0.31 -19.60
C ILE A 65 9.27 -0.85 -19.75
N LEU A 66 9.63 -1.89 -20.48
CA LEU A 66 8.75 -3.04 -20.69
C LEU A 66 8.47 -3.77 -19.37
N HIS A 67 9.52 -4.03 -18.58
CA HIS A 67 9.39 -4.69 -17.29
C HIS A 67 8.55 -3.87 -16.32
N PHE A 68 8.74 -2.55 -16.26
CA PHE A 68 7.92 -1.64 -15.47
C PHE A 68 6.43 -1.74 -15.82
N ILE A 69 6.09 -1.78 -17.12
CA ILE A 69 4.69 -1.91 -17.55
C ILE A 69 4.10 -3.25 -17.08
N PHE A 70 4.83 -4.36 -17.26
CA PHE A 70 4.38 -5.67 -16.80
C PHE A 70 4.19 -5.73 -15.29
N ILE A 71 5.17 -5.22 -14.53
CA ILE A 71 5.10 -5.12 -13.07
C ILE A 71 3.94 -4.22 -12.64
N ALA A 72 3.70 -3.10 -13.30
CA ALA A 72 2.59 -2.21 -12.97
C ALA A 72 1.22 -2.89 -13.14
N ILE A 73 1.05 -3.68 -14.21
CA ILE A 73 -0.16 -4.47 -14.42
C ILE A 73 -0.30 -5.54 -13.32
N ALA A 74 0.78 -6.27 -13.02
CA ALA A 74 0.77 -7.31 -11.98
C ALA A 74 0.46 -6.73 -10.59
N VAL A 75 1.09 -5.60 -10.23
CA VAL A 75 0.86 -4.87 -8.98
C VAL A 75 -0.59 -4.38 -8.93
N LEU A 76 -1.14 -3.84 -10.02
CA LEU A 76 -2.53 -3.42 -10.06
C LEU A 76 -3.49 -4.58 -9.78
N LEU A 77 -3.30 -5.73 -10.44
CA LEU A 77 -4.11 -6.93 -10.22
C LEU A 77 -4.00 -7.44 -8.78
N TYR A 78 -2.77 -7.48 -8.24
CA TYR A 78 -2.52 -7.85 -6.85
C TYR A 78 -3.22 -6.91 -5.86
N VAL A 79 -3.09 -5.59 -6.05
CA VAL A 79 -3.71 -4.59 -5.19
C VAL A 79 -5.24 -4.63 -5.31
N LEU A 80 -5.79 -4.88 -6.50
CA LEU A 80 -7.23 -5.07 -6.70
C LEU A 80 -7.73 -6.26 -5.87
N PHE A 81 -7.05 -7.40 -5.92
CA PHE A 81 -7.36 -8.58 -5.12
C PHE A 81 -7.29 -8.25 -3.62
N MET A 82 -6.18 -7.64 -3.17
CA MET A 82 -6.02 -7.24 -1.77
C MET A 82 -7.07 -6.20 -1.34
N ALA A 83 -7.57 -5.35 -2.24
CA ALA A 83 -8.58 -4.36 -1.89
C ALA A 83 -9.93 -5.02 -1.57
N TYR A 84 -10.27 -6.15 -2.20
CA TYR A 84 -11.43 -6.94 -1.78
C TYR A 84 -11.23 -7.55 -0.39
N LEU A 85 -10.02 -8.02 -0.08
CA LEU A 85 -9.69 -8.53 1.26
C LEU A 85 -9.78 -7.43 2.32
N THR A 86 -9.15 -6.27 2.09
CA THR A 86 -9.27 -5.07 2.94
C THR A 86 -10.73 -4.68 3.15
N LYS A 87 -11.58 -4.75 2.11
CA LYS A 87 -13.01 -4.47 2.21
C LYS A 87 -13.70 -5.42 3.19
N GLY A 88 -13.32 -6.70 3.17
CA GLY A 88 -13.74 -7.69 4.14
C GLY A 88 -13.36 -7.30 5.57
N PHE A 89 -12.08 -6.99 5.83
CA PHE A 89 -11.63 -6.57 7.16
C PHE A 89 -12.32 -5.31 7.67
N VAL A 90 -12.51 -4.31 6.81
CA VAL A 90 -13.22 -3.08 7.15
C VAL A 90 -14.66 -3.37 7.54
N ARG A 91 -15.36 -4.26 6.82
CA ARG A 91 -16.73 -4.69 7.16
C ARG A 91 -16.81 -5.45 8.47
N LEU A 92 -15.81 -6.27 8.78
CA LEU A 92 -15.75 -7.06 10.01
C LEU A 92 -15.42 -6.20 11.24
N LEU A 93 -14.54 -5.20 11.11
CA LEU A 93 -14.03 -4.44 12.25
C LEU A 93 -14.75 -3.11 12.50
N LEU A 94 -15.27 -2.45 11.47
CA LEU A 94 -15.90 -1.14 11.61
C LEU A 94 -17.42 -1.22 11.49
N PRO A 95 -18.17 -0.48 12.33
CA PRO A 95 -19.63 -0.46 12.28
C PRO A 95 -20.19 0.23 11.02
N ARG A 96 -19.41 1.10 10.40
CA ARG A 96 -19.74 1.74 9.12
C ARG A 96 -18.67 1.36 8.10
N PRO A 97 -18.96 0.41 7.20
CA PRO A 97 -17.99 -0.04 6.22
C PRO A 97 -17.70 1.06 5.18
N TRP A 98 -16.49 1.05 4.64
CA TRP A 98 -16.08 2.00 3.62
C TRP A 98 -16.55 1.59 2.23
N ALA A 99 -16.75 2.59 1.38
CA ALA A 99 -16.97 2.35 -0.04
C ALA A 99 -15.68 1.88 -0.72
N TYR A 100 -15.79 1.14 -1.83
CA TYR A 100 -14.62 0.61 -2.53
C TYR A 100 -13.62 1.70 -2.96
N ARG A 101 -14.13 2.87 -3.36
CA ARG A 101 -13.33 4.08 -3.67
C ARG A 101 -12.41 4.55 -2.54
N GLN A 102 -12.69 4.15 -1.30
CA GLN A 102 -11.84 4.43 -0.13
C GLN A 102 -10.96 3.22 0.24
N THR A 103 -11.47 2.01 0.03
CA THR A 103 -10.73 0.78 0.31
C THR A 103 -9.53 0.61 -0.63
N PHE A 104 -9.69 0.95 -1.91
CA PHE A 104 -8.62 0.85 -2.89
C PHE A 104 -7.40 1.73 -2.57
N PRO A 105 -7.52 3.07 -2.39
CA PRO A 105 -6.37 3.91 -2.05
C PRO A 105 -5.73 3.53 -0.71
N TYR A 106 -6.55 3.08 0.25
CA TYR A 106 -6.04 2.54 1.50
C TYR A 106 -5.18 1.29 1.27
N THR A 107 -5.62 0.39 0.40
CA THR A 107 -4.90 -0.86 0.10
C THR A 107 -3.60 -0.62 -0.68
N VAL A 108 -3.56 0.38 -1.57
CA VAL A 108 -2.31 0.83 -2.18
C VAL A 108 -1.33 1.24 -1.08
N ALA A 109 -1.77 2.07 -0.15
CA ALA A 109 -0.92 2.55 0.94
C ALA A 109 -0.43 1.40 1.86
N THR A 110 -1.25 0.37 2.12
CA THR A 110 -0.83 -0.76 2.97
C THR A 110 0.22 -1.65 2.33
N ASN A 111 0.37 -1.58 1.00
CA ASN A 111 1.36 -2.35 0.25
C ASN A 111 2.55 -1.50 -0.21
N LEU A 112 2.57 -0.20 0.10
CA LEU A 112 3.52 0.75 -0.48
C LEU A 112 4.99 0.39 -0.20
N TRP A 113 5.26 -0.12 1.00
CA TRP A 113 6.60 -0.47 1.47
C TRP A 113 6.81 -1.98 1.57
N SER A 114 5.79 -2.72 2.02
CA SER A 114 5.89 -4.18 2.14
C SER A 114 6.08 -4.85 0.78
N PHE A 115 5.51 -4.30 -0.30
CA PHE A 115 5.63 -4.91 -1.63
C PHE A 115 7.07 -4.85 -2.17
N PRO A 116 7.71 -3.68 -2.29
CA PRO A 116 9.11 -3.63 -2.71
C PRO A 116 10.06 -4.39 -1.77
N LEU A 117 9.84 -4.34 -0.45
CA LEU A 117 10.66 -5.08 0.51
C LEU A 117 10.52 -6.61 0.35
N GLY A 118 9.29 -7.09 0.12
CA GLY A 118 9.04 -8.50 -0.15
C GLY A 118 9.71 -8.98 -1.43
N MET A 119 9.67 -8.16 -2.48
CA MET A 119 10.36 -8.43 -3.75
C MET A 119 11.88 -8.42 -3.59
N LEU A 120 12.44 -7.50 -2.80
CA LEU A 120 13.88 -7.49 -2.50
C LEU A 120 14.31 -8.79 -1.81
N LEU A 121 13.57 -9.24 -0.79
CA LEU A 121 13.88 -10.51 -0.12
C LEU A 121 13.74 -11.71 -1.05
N TYR A 122 12.75 -11.69 -1.94
CA TYR A 122 12.59 -12.72 -2.96
C TYR A 122 13.82 -12.79 -3.87
N GLN A 123 14.31 -11.65 -4.36
CA GLN A 123 15.50 -11.60 -5.22
C GLN A 123 16.81 -11.95 -4.49
N LEU A 124 16.85 -11.80 -3.16
CA LEU A 124 17.97 -12.22 -2.32
C LEU A 124 17.93 -13.71 -1.93
N ASP A 125 17.12 -14.53 -2.62
CA ASP A 125 16.95 -15.97 -2.36
C ASP A 125 16.32 -16.30 -0.99
N TYR A 126 15.49 -15.38 -0.47
CA TYR A 126 14.67 -15.60 0.73
C TYR A 126 13.16 -15.61 0.40
N PRO A 127 12.67 -16.49 -0.50
CA PRO A 127 11.31 -16.42 -1.02
C PRO A 127 10.23 -16.58 0.06
N ARG A 128 10.47 -17.43 1.07
CA ARG A 128 9.54 -17.62 2.20
C ARG A 128 9.40 -16.34 3.04
N PHE A 129 10.50 -15.66 3.31
CA PHE A 129 10.48 -14.39 4.04
C PHE A 129 9.89 -13.27 3.18
N GLY A 130 10.19 -13.23 1.88
CA GLY A 130 9.57 -12.30 0.94
C GLY A 130 8.05 -12.39 0.94
N ILE A 131 7.50 -13.60 0.73
CA ILE A 131 6.05 -13.86 0.81
C ILE A 131 5.52 -13.51 2.20
N GLY A 132 6.24 -13.87 3.26
CA GLY A 132 5.91 -13.51 4.64
C GLY A 132 5.74 -12.00 4.82
N ILE A 133 6.68 -11.18 4.33
CA ILE A 133 6.60 -9.72 4.41
C ILE A 133 5.43 -9.18 3.57
N LEU A 134 5.20 -9.71 2.36
CA LEU A 134 4.07 -9.28 1.53
C LEU A 134 2.73 -9.47 2.26
N VAL A 135 2.51 -10.68 2.77
CA VAL A 135 1.27 -11.05 3.45
C VAL A 135 1.19 -10.37 4.81
N ILE A 136 2.12 -10.63 5.72
CA ILE A 136 2.08 -10.09 7.09
C ILE A 136 2.11 -8.56 7.05
N GLY A 137 2.91 -7.96 6.17
CA GLY A 137 2.94 -6.51 5.98
C GLY A 137 1.58 -5.96 5.60
N HIS A 138 0.91 -6.54 4.60
CA HIS A 138 -0.45 -6.14 4.24
C HIS A 138 -1.43 -6.23 5.43
N PHE A 139 -1.41 -7.35 6.16
CA PHE A 139 -2.29 -7.55 7.31
C PHE A 139 -2.00 -6.57 8.45
N VAL A 140 -0.74 -6.36 8.82
CA VAL A 140 -0.33 -5.43 9.88
C VAL A 140 -0.76 -4.01 9.50
N TYR A 141 -0.42 -3.55 8.30
CA TYR A 141 -0.75 -2.21 7.85
C TYR A 141 -2.25 -2.00 7.66
N THR A 142 -3.00 -3.06 7.38
CA THR A 142 -4.47 -2.98 7.29
C THR A 142 -5.12 -2.98 8.66
N LEU A 143 -4.79 -3.95 9.52
CA LEU A 143 -5.52 -4.23 10.75
C LEU A 143 -5.12 -3.34 11.92
N VAL A 144 -3.84 -2.99 12.07
CA VAL A 144 -3.38 -2.18 13.22
C VAL A 144 -4.08 -0.82 13.28
N PRO A 145 -4.15 -0.02 12.19
CA PRO A 145 -4.86 1.26 12.22
C PRO A 145 -6.36 1.09 12.51
N LEU A 146 -6.99 0.06 11.93
CA LEU A 146 -8.41 -0.25 12.14
C LEU A 146 -8.70 -0.63 13.59
N TRP A 147 -7.85 -1.46 14.20
CA TRP A 147 -7.96 -1.88 15.59
C TRP A 147 -7.81 -0.71 16.55
N ILE A 148 -6.84 0.18 16.31
CA ILE A 148 -6.66 1.41 17.09
C ILE A 148 -7.92 2.28 17.01
N ALA A 149 -8.50 2.46 15.82
CA ALA A 149 -9.73 3.25 15.67
C ALA A 149 -10.95 2.62 16.35
N ARG A 150 -11.06 1.29 16.37
CA ARG A 150 -12.12 0.58 17.10
C ARG A 150 -11.96 0.73 18.61
N SER A 151 -10.75 0.55 19.12
CA SER A 151 -10.43 0.56 20.55
C SER A 151 -10.50 1.96 21.16
N ALA A 152 -10.28 3.00 20.35
CA ALA A 152 -10.35 4.40 20.77
C ALA A 152 -11.79 4.95 20.92
N LYS A 153 -12.84 4.11 20.85
CA LYS A 153 -14.16 4.54 21.34
C LYS A 153 -14.05 4.76 22.85
N PRO A 154 -14.37 5.96 23.36
CA PRO A 154 -14.52 6.14 24.79
C PRO A 154 -15.61 5.17 25.26
N ARG A 155 -15.31 4.42 26.30
CA ARG A 155 -16.32 3.83 27.18
C ARG A 155 -17.01 4.96 27.97
N ALA A 156 -17.56 5.96 27.27
CA ALA A 156 -18.47 6.94 27.85
C ALA A 156 -19.87 6.33 27.83
N SER A 157 -20.01 5.30 28.65
CA SER A 157 -21.29 4.85 29.17
C SER A 157 -22.02 6.05 29.77
N ARG A 158 -23.22 6.32 29.24
CA ARG A 158 -24.42 6.71 29.99
C ARG A 158 -24.19 7.67 31.16
N LYS A 159 -24.49 8.96 30.96
CA LYS A 159 -25.23 9.67 32.01
C LYS A 159 -26.69 9.25 31.87
N PRO A 160 -27.30 8.57 32.85
CA PRO A 160 -28.70 8.77 33.12
C PRO A 160 -28.82 10.07 33.93
N GLN A 161 -29.46 11.08 33.35
CA GLN A 161 -30.22 12.14 34.02
C GLN A 161 -30.81 13.05 32.95
#